data_AF-E0VIP8-F1
#
_entry.id   AF-E0VIP8-F1
#
_cell.length_a   1.000
_cell.length_b   1.000
_cell.length_c   1.000
_cell.angle_alpha   90.00
_cell.angle_beta   90.00
_cell.angle_gamma   90.00
#
_symmetry.space_group_name_H-M   'P 1'
#
loop_
_entity.id
_entity.type
_entity.pdbx_description
1 polymer ?
#
loop_
_entity_poly.entity_id
_entity_poly.type
_entity_poly.pdbx_seq_one_letter_code
_entity_poly.pdbx_strand_id
1 'polypeptide(L)'
;MVPIIVRVICEDVITDVPITPETTCYDVVECCRDPGDDLCNLVQIWRNYERILRSEDKPLEILQEWGPQQDEVKFVLRYTVLSKPDNLVKSEILINAK
;
A
#
# COMPACT_ATOMS: atom_id res chain seq x y z
N MET A 1 -24.84 8.57 1.67
CA MET A 1 -23.53 8.69 2.35
C MET A 1 -22.51 9.04 1.29
N VAL A 2 -21.64 10.04 1.51
CA VAL A 2 -20.68 10.50 0.50
C VAL A 2 -19.31 9.90 0.83
N PRO A 3 -18.65 9.19 -0.12
CA PRO A 3 -17.31 8.65 0.10
C PRO A 3 -16.28 9.78 0.18
N ILE A 4 -15.22 9.55 0.96
CA ILE A 4 -14.05 10.44 1.00
C ILE A 4 -13.00 9.88 0.06
N ILE A 5 -12.35 10.74 -0.73
CA ILE A 5 -11.24 10.32 -1.60
C ILE A 5 -9.93 10.44 -0.82
N VAL A 6 -9.16 9.35 -0.75
CA VAL A 6 -7.84 9.33 -0.13
C VAL A 6 -6.78 8.99 -1.16
N ARG A 7 -5.57 9.51 -0.93
CA ARG A 7 -4.41 9.23 -1.77
C ARG A 7 -3.62 8.08 -1.18
N VAL A 8 -3.48 7.02 -1.97
CA VAL A 8 -2.70 5.84 -1.65
C VAL A 8 -1.50 5.81 -2.58
N ILE A 9 -0.30 5.73 -2.00
CA ILE A 9 0.96 5.69 -2.74
C ILE A 9 1.42 4.23 -2.82
N CYS A 10 1.60 3.72 -4.03
CA CYS A 10 2.05 2.37 -4.31
C CYS A 10 3.20 2.44 -5.32
N GLU A 11 4.41 2.05 -4.95
CA GLU A 11 5.59 2.07 -5.85
C GLU A 11 5.77 3.38 -6.63
N ASP A 12 5.66 4.52 -5.93
CA ASP A 12 5.73 5.89 -6.50
C ASP A 12 4.50 6.33 -7.33
N VAL A 13 3.50 5.45 -7.51
CA VAL A 13 2.22 5.78 -8.15
C VAL A 13 1.21 6.25 -7.09
N ILE A 14 0.56 7.38 -7.35
CA ILE A 14 -0.51 7.92 -6.50
C ILE A 14 -1.86 7.49 -7.07
N THR A 15 -2.66 6.80 -6.26
CA THR A 15 -4.00 6.33 -6.61
C THR A 15 -5.03 6.96 -5.68
N ASP A 16 -6.06 7.55 -6.27
CA ASP A 16 -7.20 8.12 -5.56
C ASP A 16 -8.25 7.03 -5.28
N VAL A 17 -8.42 6.65 -4.01
CA VAL A 17 -9.32 5.58 -3.61
C VAL A 17 -10.52 6.16 -2.85
N PRO A 18 -11.76 5.89 -3.29
CA PRO A 18 -12.94 6.25 -2.52
C PRO A 18 -13.09 5.32 -1.31
N ILE A 19 -13.09 5.89 -0.10
CA ILE A 19 -13.32 5.18 1.14
C ILE A 19 -14.68 5.52 1.74
N THR A 20 -15.32 4.51 2.31
CA THR A 20 -16.57 4.61 3.08
C THR A 20 -16.32 4.14 4.52
N PRO A 21 -17.26 4.35 5.47
CA PRO A 21 -17.12 3.84 6.84
C PRO A 21 -17.11 2.31 6.94
N GLU A 22 -17.50 1.62 5.87
CA GLU A 22 -17.49 0.17 5.75
C GLU A 22 -16.20 -0.34 5.09
N THR A 23 -15.47 0.54 4.38
CA THR A 23 -14.21 0.21 3.73
C THR A 23 -13.13 -0.08 4.78
N THR A 24 -12.49 -1.23 4.66
CA THR A 24 -11.36 -1.62 5.51
C THR A 24 -10.01 -1.38 4.82
N CYS A 25 -8.92 -1.43 5.58
CA CYS A 25 -7.58 -1.36 4.99
C CYS A 25 -7.34 -2.52 4.02
N TYR A 26 -7.95 -3.69 4.26
CA TYR A 26 -7.94 -4.81 3.32
C TYR A 26 -8.55 -4.42 1.96
N ASP A 27 -9.74 -3.82 1.94
CA ASP A 27 -10.38 -3.38 0.69
C ASP A 27 -9.50 -2.39 -0.10
N VAL A 28 -8.84 -1.46 0.61
CA VAL A 28 -7.93 -0.48 -0.02
C VAL A 28 -6.70 -1.16 -0.61
N VAL A 29 -6.13 -2.11 0.14
CA VAL A 29 -4.99 -2.91 -0.34
C VAL A 29 -5.38 -3.71 -1.57
N GLU A 30 -6.48 -4.46 -1.53
CA GLU A 30 -6.95 -5.26 -2.67
C GLU A 30 -7.30 -4.40 -3.89
N CYS A 31 -7.73 -3.15 -3.68
CA CYS A 31 -8.00 -2.21 -4.76
C CYS A 31 -6.73 -1.66 -5.43
N CYS A 32 -5.64 -1.50 -4.68
CA CYS A 32 -4.39 -0.89 -5.19
C CYS A 32 -3.30 -1.92 -5.55
N ARG A 33 -3.41 -3.13 -5.02
CA ARG A 33 -2.51 -4.27 -5.22
C ARG A 33 -2.50 -4.72 -6.67
N ASP A 34 -1.32 -5.06 -7.19
CA ASP A 34 -1.19 -5.73 -8.49
C ASP A 34 -1.48 -7.24 -8.36
N PRO A 35 -2.12 -7.88 -9.37
CA PRO A 35 -2.34 -9.33 -9.40
C PRO A 35 -1.01 -10.10 -9.50
N GLY A 36 -0.35 -10.28 -8.36
CA GLY A 36 1.00 -10.83 -8.33
C GLY A 36 1.68 -10.67 -6.97
N ASP A 37 1.18 -9.82 -6.08
CA ASP A 37 1.74 -9.67 -4.74
C ASP A 37 0.94 -10.43 -3.70
N ASP A 38 1.63 -11.16 -2.81
CA ASP A 38 1.01 -12.05 -1.84
C ASP A 38 0.86 -11.40 -0.44
N LEU A 39 1.70 -10.42 -0.07
CA LEU A 39 1.67 -9.80 1.27
C LEU A 39 1.97 -8.30 1.23
N CYS A 40 0.92 -7.50 1.39
CA CYS A 40 0.99 -6.04 1.39
C CYS A 40 0.43 -5.49 2.71
N ASN A 41 1.08 -4.47 3.26
CA ASN A 41 0.58 -3.75 4.44
C ASN A 41 0.31 -2.30 4.09
N LEU A 42 -0.82 -1.77 4.55
CA LEU A 42 -1.11 -0.35 4.44
C LEU A 42 -0.43 0.39 5.58
N VAL A 43 0.27 1.47 5.26
CA VAL A 43 0.94 2.32 6.24
C VAL A 43 0.36 3.71 6.14
N GLN A 44 -0.10 4.27 7.26
CA GLN A 44 -0.38 5.70 7.32
C GLN A 44 0.91 6.45 7.62
N ILE A 45 1.12 7.56 6.93
CA ILE A 45 2.20 8.51 7.19
C ILE A 45 1.56 9.86 7.46
N TRP A 46 1.90 10.44 8.59
CA TRP A 46 1.50 11.79 8.97
C TRP A 46 2.74 12.59 9.36
N ARG A 47 3.12 13.55 8.52
CA ARG A 47 4.38 14.32 8.66
C ARG A 47 5.60 13.39 8.82
N ASN A 48 6.08 13.21 10.05
CA ASN A 48 7.23 12.37 10.41
C ASN A 48 6.83 11.12 11.22
N TYR A 49 5.54 10.84 11.34
CA TYR A 49 5.00 9.67 12.03
C TYR A 49 4.51 8.66 11.01
N GLU A 50 4.97 7.42 11.11
CA GLU A 50 4.46 6.31 10.31
C GLU A 50 3.86 5.24 11.23
N ARG A 51 2.73 4.66 10.82
CA ARG A 51 2.07 3.56 11.53
C ARG A 51 1.54 2.54 10.55
N ILE A 52 1.92 1.28 10.77
CA ILE A 52 1.40 0.14 10.03
C ILE A 52 -0.04 -0.13 10.50
N LEU A 53 -0.94 -0.24 9.54
CA LEU A 53 -2.36 -0.53 9.75
C LEU A 53 -2.62 -2.01 9.55
N ARG A 54 -3.53 -2.55 10.35
CA ARG A 54 -4.02 -3.93 10.21
C ARG A 54 -5.09 -3.97 9.14
N SER A 55 -5.28 -5.16 8.57
CA SER A 55 -6.29 -5.40 7.54
C SER A 55 -7.72 -5.08 8.01
N GLU A 56 -8.00 -5.25 9.32
CA GLU A 56 -9.28 -4.96 9.96
C GLU A 56 -9.50 -3.47 10.29
N ASP A 57 -8.44 -2.66 10.26
CA ASP A 57 -8.55 -1.24 10.57
C ASP A 57 -9.33 -0.49 9.48
N LYS A 58 -10.01 0.57 9.87
CA LYS A 58 -10.78 1.41 8.95
C LYS A 58 -10.03 2.71 8.64
N PRO A 59 -9.61 2.96 7.39
CA PRO A 59 -8.89 4.18 7.01
C PRO A 59 -9.70 5.43 7.33
N LEU A 60 -11.04 5.36 7.25
CA LEU A 60 -11.90 6.48 7.60
C LEU A 60 -11.83 6.82 9.10
N GLU A 61 -11.87 5.81 9.98
CA GLU A 61 -11.80 6.07 11.43
C GLU A 61 -10.44 6.64 11.82
N ILE A 62 -9.37 6.13 11.21
CA ILE A 62 -8.02 6.66 11.39
C ILE A 62 -7.95 8.14 11.00
N LEU A 63 -8.51 8.52 9.84
CA LEU A 63 -8.55 9.92 9.42
C LEU A 63 -9.35 10.78 10.40
N GLN A 64 -10.47 10.27 10.90
CA GLN A 64 -11.26 10.96 11.92
C GLN A 64 -10.50 11.16 13.24
N GLU A 65 -9.63 10.21 13.63
CA GLU A 65 -8.73 10.38 14.79
C GLU A 65 -7.79 11.59 14.62
N TRP A 66 -7.35 11.87 13.38
CA TRP A 66 -6.52 13.05 13.07
C TRP A 66 -7.32 14.35 12.94
N GLY A 67 -8.65 14.27 12.82
CA GLY A 67 -9.55 15.42 12.75
C GLY A 67 -9.17 16.42 11.64
N PRO A 68 -8.86 17.69 11.97
CA PRO A 68 -8.54 18.70 10.95
C PRO A 68 -7.23 18.42 10.20
N GLN A 69 -6.38 17.52 10.72
CA GLN A 69 -5.08 17.18 10.13
C GLN A 69 -5.15 15.97 9.19
N GLN A 70 -6.34 15.43 8.98
CA GLN A 70 -6.55 14.26 8.12
C GLN A 70 -6.06 14.45 6.68
N ASP A 71 -6.08 15.68 6.15
CA ASP A 71 -5.60 15.99 4.78
C ASP A 71 -4.08 15.81 4.63
N GLU A 72 -3.35 15.92 5.74
CA GLU A 72 -1.90 15.69 5.81
C GLU A 72 -1.53 14.21 5.90
N VAL A 73 -2.50 13.33 6.17
CA VAL A 73 -2.28 11.88 6.27
C VAL A 73 -2.20 11.30 4.86
N LYS A 74 -1.15 10.52 4.63
CA LYS A 74 -0.92 9.78 3.38
C LYS A 74 -0.98 8.30 3.67
N PHE A 75 -1.59 7.53 2.79
CA PHE A 75 -1.53 6.09 2.84
C PHE A 75 -0.47 5.59 1.87
N VAL A 76 0.32 4.61 2.30
CA VAL A 76 1.38 4.02 1.50
C VAL A 76 1.25 2.51 1.57
N LEU A 77 1.16 1.84 0.42
CA LEU A 77 1.28 0.39 0.35
C LEU A 77 2.75 0.01 0.48
N ARG A 78 3.06 -0.89 1.42
CA ARG A 78 4.36 -1.54 1.54
C ARG A 78 4.22 -3.03 1.27
N TYR A 79 4.85 -3.48 0.20
CA TYR A 79 4.99 -4.90 -0.10
C TYR A 79 6.03 -5.51 0.83
N THR A 80 5.63 -6.55 1.55
CA THR A 80 6.57 -7.40 2.27
C THR A 80 7.12 -8.37 1.25
N VAL A 81 8.25 -8.03 0.64
CA VAL A 81 8.96 -8.87 -0.34
C VAL A 81 9.34 -10.21 0.28
N LEU A 82 8.40 -11.14 0.33
CA LEU A 82 8.70 -12.55 0.16
C LEU A 82 8.88 -12.72 -1.35
N SER A 83 10.12 -12.51 -1.78
CA SER A 83 10.61 -12.64 -3.15
C SER A 83 9.75 -13.58 -4.00
N LYS A 84 8.98 -13.04 -4.94
CA LYS A 84 8.73 -13.81 -6.15
C LYS A 84 10.05 -13.78 -6.93
N PRO A 85 10.72 -14.92 -7.15
CA PRO A 85 11.80 -14.98 -8.11
C PRO A 85 11.18 -14.93 -9.51
N ASP A 86 10.61 -13.80 -9.91
CA ASP A 86 10.16 -13.65 -11.29
C ASP A 86 11.38 -13.32 -12.18
N ASN A 87 11.90 -14.41 -12.75
CA ASN A 87 12.60 -14.45 -14.03
C ASN A 87 13.57 -13.30 -14.37
N LEU A 88 14.80 -13.42 -13.87
CA LEU A 88 15.96 -13.07 -14.69
C LEU A 88 16.78 -14.33 -15.01
N VAL A 89 16.22 -15.18 -15.89
CA VAL A 89 17.04 -16.13 -16.66
C VAL A 89 17.56 -15.39 -17.89
N LYS A 90 18.88 -15.45 -18.08
CA LYS A 90 19.75 -15.06 -19.21
C LYS A 90 20.78 -14.03 -18.74
N SER A 91 21.97 -14.46 -18.35
CA SER A 91 22.95 -14.92 -19.33
C SER A 91 23.92 -15.93 -18.74
N GLU A 92 23.77 -17.18 -19.15
CA GLU A 92 24.86 -18.14 -19.17
C GLU A 92 25.87 -17.65 -20.22
N ILE A 93 26.99 -17.08 -19.76
CA ILE A 93 28.24 -17.16 -20.52
C ILE A 93 29.24 -17.87 -19.63
N LEU A 94 29.23 -19.19 -19.83
CA LEU A 94 30.35 -20.09 -19.70
C LEU A 94 31.66 -19.42 -20.15
N ILE A 95 32.53 -19.06 -19.21
CA ILE A 95 33.99 -19.06 -19.41
C ILE A 95 34.66 -19.67 -18.18
N ASN A 96 34.33 -20.93 -17.91
CA ASN A 96 35.33 -21.89 -17.46
C ASN A 96 35.90 -22.57 -18.70
N ALA A 97 36.87 -21.92 -19.32
CA ALA A 97 37.74 -22.52 -20.32
C ALA A 97 39.07 -21.76 -20.31
N LYS A 98 39.93 -22.08 -19.35
CA LYS A 98 41.31 -22.58 -19.56
C LYS A 98 42.21 -22.32 -18.34
#